data_AF-A0A812TJQ2-F1
#
_entry.id   AF-A0A812TJQ2-F1
#
_cell.length_a   1.000
_cell.length_b   1.000
_cell.length_c   1.000
_cell.angle_alpha   90.00
_cell.angle_beta   90.00
_cell.angle_gamma   90.00
#
_symmetry.space_group_name_H-M   'P 1'
#
loop_
_entity.id
_entity.type
_entity.pdbx_description
1 polymer ?
#
loop_
_entity_poly.entity_id
_entity_poly.type
_entity_poly.pdbx_seq_one_letter_code
_entity_poly.pdbx_strand_id
1 'polypeptide(L)'
;MTPEIFRAGKQVKAEQGPTRNSEMYEMEAIPTDKDIVLGDLPGGEGVTGVMSGVDKISLHKGAMKALQNHAEGNYPGMKIAVASSADTPFAEKVGRKALSLLEVLPGVTVWQLLLRDWDGKDVNQIGRQPPLSSNKAMTHFPRLKEATGVAYDRMLFFDDCLWGDHCGMVAQSCREANGKGVVTVRTPSGLGEREWERGLKMYVKPAAKPTIERSVQVALPGAAAWMLTMQEATAAAAARRQYFPTLDDPEPAPPPQEDVSPEQVLATIGMLPNVIVFFLVAGAIREWIGSGGGFFRNEDT
;
A
#
# COMPACT_ATOMS: atom_id res chain seq x y z
N MET A 1 25.49 46.96 8.84
CA MET A 1 25.89 46.34 7.57
C MET A 1 26.22 44.88 7.84
N THR A 2 25.26 44.00 7.61
CA THR A 2 25.41 42.53 7.71
C THR A 2 25.54 41.98 6.29
N PRO A 3 26.51 41.10 6.00
CA PRO A 3 26.68 40.56 4.66
C PRO A 3 25.67 39.43 4.43
N GLU A 4 24.76 39.62 3.49
CA GLU A 4 23.93 38.56 2.91
C GLU A 4 24.84 37.62 2.09
N ILE A 5 24.97 36.38 2.56
CA ILE A 5 25.61 35.31 1.80
C ILE A 5 24.55 34.68 0.89
N PHE A 6 24.42 35.19 -0.32
CA PHE A 6 23.67 34.52 -1.39
C PHE A 6 24.45 33.29 -1.88
N ARG A 7 24.01 32.09 -1.49
CA ARG A 7 24.43 30.83 -2.14
C ARG A 7 23.60 30.64 -3.41
N ALA A 8 24.19 30.98 -4.56
CA ALA A 8 23.66 30.61 -5.86
C ALA A 8 23.87 29.10 -6.09
N GLY A 9 22.88 28.29 -5.71
CA GLY A 9 22.80 26.89 -6.12
C GLY A 9 22.43 26.81 -7.59
N LYS A 10 23.34 26.28 -8.42
CA LYS A 10 23.10 26.05 -9.86
C LYS A 10 22.01 24.97 -9.98
N GLN A 11 20.79 25.35 -10.36
CA GLN A 11 19.74 24.40 -10.69
C GLN A 11 20.17 23.61 -11.92
N VAL A 12 20.51 22.34 -11.72
CA VAL A 12 20.74 21.40 -12.81
C VAL A 12 19.36 20.91 -13.22
N LYS A 13 18.85 21.34 -14.37
CA LYS A 13 17.68 20.72 -14.99
C LYS A 13 18.09 19.30 -15.39
N ALA A 14 17.73 18.33 -14.55
CA ALA A 14 17.92 16.93 -14.87
C ALA A 14 16.96 16.58 -16.02
N GLU A 15 17.52 16.30 -17.20
CA GLU A 15 16.78 15.64 -18.27
C GLU A 15 16.30 14.28 -17.73
N GLN A 16 14.97 14.07 -17.69
CA GLN A 16 14.38 12.82 -17.24
C GLN A 16 14.60 11.75 -18.31
N GLY A 17 15.67 10.98 -18.16
CA GLY A 17 15.85 9.72 -18.89
C GLY A 17 14.74 8.70 -18.55
N PRO A 18 14.60 7.63 -19.35
CA PRO A 18 13.60 6.60 -19.09
C PRO A 18 13.79 6.02 -17.69
N THR A 19 12.76 6.11 -16.84
CA THR A 19 12.79 5.58 -15.48
C THR A 19 12.81 4.06 -15.54
N ARG A 20 13.89 3.45 -15.06
CA ARG A 20 13.99 2.00 -14.90
C ARG A 20 13.14 1.57 -13.70
N ASN A 21 12.33 0.53 -13.87
CA ASN A 21 11.57 -0.08 -12.77
C ASN A 21 12.49 -1.02 -12.01
N SER A 22 13.37 -0.45 -11.19
CA SER A 22 14.31 -1.22 -10.38
C SER A 22 13.66 -1.57 -9.05
N GLU A 23 13.71 -2.84 -8.69
CA GLU A 23 13.31 -3.28 -7.35
C GLU A 23 14.32 -2.79 -6.30
N MET A 24 13.90 -2.67 -5.05
CA MET A 24 14.77 -2.08 -4.02
C MET A 24 16.03 -2.90 -3.70
N TYR A 25 16.06 -4.19 -4.03
CA TYR A 25 17.26 -5.01 -3.92
C TYR A 25 18.25 -4.80 -5.08
N GLU A 26 17.83 -4.13 -6.16
CA GLU A 26 18.63 -3.84 -7.35
C GLU A 26 19.33 -2.48 -7.25
N MET A 27 18.95 -1.68 -6.27
CA MET A 27 19.50 -0.37 -5.99
C MET A 27 20.98 -0.44 -5.58
N GLU A 28 21.76 0.54 -6.05
CA GLU A 28 23.23 0.52 -5.91
C GLU A 28 23.73 1.24 -4.64
N ALA A 29 22.97 2.18 -4.09
CA ALA A 29 23.43 3.04 -2.99
C ALA A 29 22.32 3.35 -1.98
N ILE A 30 22.71 3.57 -0.72
CA ILE A 30 21.79 4.15 0.28
C ILE A 30 21.75 5.66 0.03
N PRO A 31 20.58 6.26 -0.22
CA PRO A 31 20.50 7.69 -0.48
C PRO A 31 20.99 8.57 0.66
N THR A 32 21.45 9.76 0.32
CA THR A 32 21.90 10.80 1.25
C THR A 32 21.21 12.13 0.95
N ASP A 33 21.46 13.14 1.78
CA ASP A 33 20.85 14.46 1.61
C ASP A 33 21.34 15.18 0.34
N LYS A 34 22.41 14.68 -0.30
CA LYS A 34 22.90 15.16 -1.60
C LYS A 34 22.14 14.59 -2.78
N ASP A 35 21.35 13.54 -2.56
CA ASP A 35 20.67 12.76 -3.58
C ASP A 35 19.19 13.17 -3.72
N ILE A 36 18.77 14.27 -3.09
CA ILE A 36 17.39 14.75 -3.13
C ILE A 36 17.04 15.35 -4.50
N VAL A 37 15.81 15.09 -4.94
CA VAL A 37 15.21 15.69 -6.14
C VAL A 37 14.10 16.62 -5.68
N LEU A 38 14.32 17.91 -5.86
CA LEU A 38 13.34 18.95 -5.55
C LEU A 38 12.25 19.00 -6.63
N GLY A 39 11.03 19.32 -6.21
CA GLY A 39 9.90 19.56 -7.09
C GLY A 39 8.75 20.25 -6.36
N ASP A 40 7.68 20.53 -7.10
CA ASP A 40 6.51 21.21 -6.55
C ASP A 40 5.69 20.28 -5.64
N LEU A 41 5.41 20.74 -4.42
CA LEU A 41 4.46 20.15 -3.49
C LEU A 41 3.38 21.20 -3.14
N PRO A 42 2.21 20.80 -2.61
CA PRO A 42 1.25 21.74 -2.05
C PRO A 42 1.93 22.61 -0.97
N GLY A 43 1.90 23.92 -1.17
CA GLY A 43 2.51 24.89 -0.26
C GLY A 43 3.95 25.30 -0.56
N GLY A 44 4.62 24.73 -1.58
CA GLY A 44 5.96 25.17 -2.00
C GLY A 44 6.83 24.08 -2.62
N GLU A 45 8.11 24.41 -2.83
CA GLU A 45 9.12 23.44 -3.27
C GLU A 45 9.48 22.48 -2.12
N GLY A 46 9.61 21.19 -2.42
CA GLY A 46 10.04 20.17 -1.47
C GLY A 46 10.63 18.93 -2.14
N VAL A 47 10.97 17.90 -1.35
CA VAL A 47 11.65 16.69 -1.84
C VAL A 47 10.66 15.68 -2.44
N THR A 48 10.49 15.72 -3.76
CA THR A 48 9.56 14.85 -4.51
C THR A 48 10.17 13.50 -4.93
N GLY A 49 11.49 13.40 -4.89
CA GLY A 49 12.23 12.19 -5.22
C GLY A 49 13.57 12.12 -4.52
N VAL A 50 14.16 10.94 -4.50
CA VAL A 50 15.48 10.67 -3.92
C VAL A 50 16.22 9.68 -4.81
N MET A 51 17.46 10.00 -5.18
CA MET A 51 18.28 9.13 -6.02
C MET A 51 18.98 8.05 -5.18
N SER A 52 19.03 6.84 -5.72
CA SER A 52 19.72 5.69 -5.18
C SER A 52 20.65 5.12 -6.26
N GLY A 53 21.83 5.72 -6.40
CA GLY A 53 22.66 5.52 -7.58
C GLY A 53 22.02 6.20 -8.78
N VAL A 54 21.69 5.44 -9.83
CA VAL A 54 21.04 5.95 -11.03
C VAL A 54 19.51 5.93 -10.95
N ASP A 55 18.94 5.22 -9.97
CA ASP A 55 17.50 5.05 -9.85
C ASP A 55 16.86 6.15 -8.99
N LYS A 56 15.75 6.72 -9.47
CA LYS A 56 14.94 7.68 -8.71
C LYS A 56 13.85 6.96 -7.93
N ILE A 57 13.81 7.17 -6.62
CA ILE A 57 12.73 6.76 -5.72
C ILE A 57 11.76 7.93 -5.56
N SER A 58 10.46 7.71 -5.76
CA SER A 58 9.41 8.72 -5.55
C SER A 58 8.16 8.10 -4.96
N LEU A 59 7.17 8.90 -4.56
CA LEU A 59 5.86 8.40 -4.16
C LEU A 59 4.93 8.28 -5.38
N HIS A 60 4.08 7.26 -5.38
CA HIS A 60 2.95 7.19 -6.31
C HIS A 60 1.93 8.30 -6.05
N LYS A 61 1.19 8.71 -7.08
CA LYS A 61 0.19 9.78 -6.98
C LYS A 61 -0.87 9.52 -5.90
N GLY A 62 -1.38 8.29 -5.80
CA GLY A 62 -2.35 7.94 -4.76
C GLY A 62 -1.74 7.94 -3.36
N ALA A 63 -0.51 7.45 -3.21
CA ALA A 63 0.23 7.52 -1.95
C ALA A 63 0.49 8.97 -1.52
N MET A 64 0.93 9.82 -2.45
CA MET A 64 1.15 11.24 -2.21
C MET A 64 -0.14 11.94 -1.76
N LYS A 65 -1.24 11.77 -2.51
CA LYS A 65 -2.57 12.31 -2.17
C LYS A 65 -3.04 11.84 -0.79
N ALA A 66 -2.91 10.55 -0.49
CA ALA A 66 -3.32 9.98 0.79
C ALA A 66 -2.52 10.57 1.97
N LEU A 67 -1.19 10.67 1.83
CA LEU A 67 -0.31 11.21 2.86
C LEU A 67 -0.46 12.72 3.04
N GLN A 68 -0.68 13.48 1.97
CA GLN A 68 -0.98 14.92 2.04
C GLN A 68 -2.29 15.19 2.77
N ASN A 69 -3.37 14.51 2.38
CA ASN A 69 -4.65 14.62 3.08
C ASN A 69 -4.54 14.23 4.56
N HIS A 70 -3.72 13.22 4.88
CA HIS A 70 -3.44 12.85 6.27
C HIS A 70 -2.62 13.91 7.02
N ALA A 71 -1.61 14.50 6.36
CA ALA A 71 -0.80 15.57 6.94
C ALA A 71 -1.67 16.79 7.31
N GLU A 72 -2.62 17.12 6.44
CA GLU A 72 -3.58 18.23 6.56
C GLU A 72 -4.73 17.96 7.54
N GLY A 73 -4.87 16.72 8.05
CA GLY A 73 -5.91 16.37 9.01
C GLY A 73 -7.27 16.06 8.40
N ASN A 74 -7.34 15.79 7.09
CA ASN A 74 -8.58 15.42 6.40
C ASN A 74 -9.13 14.05 6.83
N TYR A 75 -8.34 13.27 7.58
CA TYR A 75 -8.71 11.96 8.12
C TYR A 75 -8.53 11.91 9.65
N PRO A 76 -9.44 12.56 10.42
CA PRO A 76 -9.29 12.62 11.87
C PRO A 76 -9.32 11.23 12.49
N GLY A 77 -8.40 10.97 13.43
CA GLY A 77 -8.26 9.66 14.09
C GLY A 77 -7.59 8.57 13.26
N MET A 78 -7.27 8.85 11.99
CA MET A 78 -6.44 7.98 11.18
C MET A 78 -5.00 8.01 11.66
N LYS A 79 -4.33 6.86 11.65
CA LYS A 79 -2.90 6.72 11.87
C LYS A 79 -2.27 5.88 10.78
N ILE A 80 -1.01 6.13 10.45
CA ILE A 80 -0.31 5.44 9.37
C ILE A 80 0.84 4.56 9.89
N ALA A 81 1.05 3.41 9.26
CA ALA A 81 2.18 2.52 9.54
C ALA A 81 2.67 1.83 8.27
N VAL A 82 3.92 1.38 8.24
CA VAL A 82 4.51 0.64 7.11
C VAL A 82 4.70 -0.83 7.44
N ALA A 83 4.32 -1.71 6.50
CA ALA A 83 4.62 -3.15 6.54
C ALA A 83 5.32 -3.60 5.26
N SER A 84 6.65 -3.51 5.16
CA SER A 84 7.41 -3.94 3.98
C SER A 84 8.20 -5.23 4.23
N SER A 85 8.28 -6.09 3.20
CA SER A 85 9.00 -7.37 3.22
C SER A 85 10.35 -7.27 2.51
N ALA A 86 10.97 -6.08 2.48
CA ALA A 86 12.23 -5.79 1.82
C ALA A 86 13.27 -6.90 2.00
N ASP A 87 13.83 -7.32 0.86
CA ASP A 87 14.44 -8.64 0.73
C ASP A 87 15.78 -8.79 1.44
N THR A 88 16.52 -7.70 1.56
CA THR A 88 17.87 -7.65 2.09
C THR A 88 17.98 -6.56 3.17
N PRO A 89 18.95 -6.67 4.11
CA PRO A 89 19.23 -5.58 5.07
C PRO A 89 19.61 -4.27 4.37
N PHE A 90 20.16 -4.35 3.15
CA PHE A 90 20.47 -3.18 2.34
C PHE A 90 19.19 -2.50 1.84
N ALA A 91 18.27 -3.26 1.22
CA ALA A 91 16.99 -2.73 0.75
C ALA A 91 16.18 -2.10 1.89
N GLU A 92 16.21 -2.69 3.09
CA GLU A 92 15.58 -2.09 4.29
C GLU A 92 16.18 -0.70 4.59
N LYS A 93 17.51 -0.58 4.61
CA LYS A 93 18.20 0.69 4.86
C LYS A 93 17.87 1.74 3.80
N VAL A 94 17.84 1.35 2.53
CA VAL A 94 17.43 2.23 1.43
C VAL A 94 16.01 2.73 1.65
N GLY A 95 15.08 1.84 1.97
CA GLY A 95 13.67 2.20 2.19
C GLY A 95 13.47 3.16 3.34
N ARG A 96 14.08 2.86 4.50
CA ARG A 96 14.04 3.75 5.67
C ARG A 96 14.63 5.12 5.38
N LYS A 97 15.79 5.17 4.72
CA LYS A 97 16.46 6.43 4.39
C LYS A 97 15.68 7.23 3.36
N ALA A 98 15.12 6.60 2.32
CA ALA A 98 14.25 7.25 1.35
C ALA A 98 13.01 7.86 2.01
N LEU A 99 12.30 7.11 2.87
CA LEU A 99 11.15 7.63 3.61
C LEU A 99 11.50 8.80 4.55
N SER A 100 12.73 8.83 5.08
CA SER A 100 13.21 9.94 5.90
C SER A 100 13.57 11.20 5.12
N LEU A 101 13.69 11.10 3.80
CA LEU A 101 14.07 12.20 2.91
C LEU A 101 12.88 12.71 2.06
N LEU A 102 12.02 11.81 1.58
CA LEU A 102 10.85 12.15 0.77
C LEU A 102 9.87 12.98 1.58
N GLU A 103 9.43 14.09 0.99
CA GLU A 103 8.47 15.02 1.57
C GLU A 103 7.09 14.84 0.96
N VAL A 104 6.07 15.04 1.80
CA VAL A 104 4.66 15.04 1.38
C VAL A 104 4.11 16.46 1.34
N LEU A 105 4.61 17.32 2.23
CA LEU A 105 4.48 18.77 2.23
C LEU A 105 5.88 19.35 2.44
N PRO A 106 6.17 20.59 2.02
CA PRO A 106 7.47 21.21 2.24
C PRO A 106 7.91 21.13 3.71
N GLY A 107 9.06 20.50 3.97
CA GLY A 107 9.62 20.30 5.31
C GLY A 107 8.96 19.20 6.16
N VAL A 108 8.00 18.44 5.61
CA VAL A 108 7.33 17.32 6.29
C VAL A 108 7.61 16.02 5.53
N THR A 109 8.46 15.18 6.09
CA THR A 109 8.84 13.90 5.48
C THR A 109 7.83 12.79 5.77
N VAL A 110 7.81 11.75 4.93
CA VAL A 110 6.97 10.57 5.16
C VAL A 110 7.28 9.94 6.52
N TRP A 111 8.57 9.84 6.87
CA TRP A 111 9.00 9.29 8.15
C TRP A 111 8.53 10.13 9.35
N GLN A 112 8.54 11.46 9.24
CA GLN A 112 8.01 12.34 10.29
C GLN A 112 6.52 12.10 10.52
N LEU A 113 5.71 11.91 9.47
CA LEU A 113 4.30 11.55 9.62
C LEU A 113 4.12 10.20 10.33
N LEU A 114 4.90 9.19 9.92
CA LEU A 114 4.86 7.87 10.55
C LEU A 114 5.17 7.96 12.04
N LEU A 115 6.16 8.74 12.45
CA LEU A 115 6.48 8.92 13.87
C LEU A 115 5.45 9.77 14.61
N ARG A 116 4.92 10.83 13.98
CA ARG A 116 3.91 11.74 14.55
C ARG A 116 2.70 10.98 15.07
N ASP A 117 2.20 10.04 14.27
CA ASP A 117 0.97 9.31 14.59
C ASP A 117 1.12 8.37 15.80
N TRP A 118 2.35 8.02 16.18
CA TRP A 118 2.66 7.07 17.25
C TRP A 118 3.51 7.69 18.36
N ASP A 119 3.34 8.99 18.62
CA ASP A 119 4.01 9.71 19.70
C ASP A 119 5.54 9.55 19.66
N GLY A 120 6.11 9.55 18.45
CA GLY A 120 7.55 9.38 18.21
C GLY A 120 8.04 7.94 18.20
N LYS A 121 7.17 6.94 18.40
CA LYS A 121 7.55 5.51 18.39
C LYS A 121 7.60 4.95 16.97
N ASP A 122 8.68 4.27 16.63
CA ASP A 122 8.77 3.52 15.38
C ASP A 122 8.03 2.17 15.52
N VAL A 123 6.79 2.12 15.04
CA VAL A 123 6.00 0.89 14.96
C VAL A 123 6.16 0.18 13.60
N ASN A 124 6.93 0.74 12.67
CA ASN A 124 6.99 0.27 11.29
C ASN A 124 7.73 -1.07 11.19
N GLN A 125 7.17 -1.98 10.39
CA GLN A 125 7.73 -3.30 10.13
C GLN A 125 8.31 -3.32 8.72
N ILE A 126 9.58 -2.93 8.55
CA ILE A 126 10.26 -2.89 7.24
C ILE A 126 11.35 -3.94 7.23
N GLY A 127 11.33 -4.81 6.21
CA GLY A 127 12.28 -5.90 6.02
C GLY A 127 11.63 -7.28 6.23
N ARG A 128 12.42 -8.32 5.95
CA ARG A 128 12.07 -9.73 6.20
C ARG A 128 13.10 -10.48 7.05
N GLN A 129 14.01 -9.74 7.68
CA GLN A 129 15.00 -10.33 8.58
C GLN A 129 14.35 -10.66 9.93
N PRO A 130 14.80 -11.73 10.62
CA PRO A 130 14.24 -12.09 11.92
C PRO A 130 14.18 -10.86 12.86
N PRO A 131 13.03 -10.62 13.50
CA PRO A 131 11.91 -11.55 13.66
C PRO A 131 10.80 -11.44 12.59
N LEU A 132 11.04 -10.70 11.50
CA LEU A 132 10.15 -10.62 10.34
C LEU A 132 10.40 -11.77 9.37
N SER A 133 9.45 -12.01 8.47
CA SER A 133 9.57 -12.96 7.37
C SER A 133 8.93 -12.41 6.10
N SER A 134 9.03 -13.11 4.97
CA SER A 134 8.31 -12.72 3.75
C SER A 134 6.78 -12.78 3.93
N ASN A 135 6.27 -13.59 4.86
CA ASN A 135 4.85 -13.70 5.12
C ASN A 135 4.38 -12.62 6.12
N LYS A 136 3.79 -11.56 5.58
CA LYS A 136 3.27 -10.41 6.34
C LYS A 136 2.20 -10.78 7.35
N ALA A 137 1.34 -11.72 7.00
CA ALA A 137 0.25 -12.14 7.87
C ALA A 137 0.76 -12.87 9.12
N MET A 138 1.91 -13.54 9.00
CA MET A 138 2.55 -14.27 10.11
C MET A 138 3.41 -13.40 11.02
N THR A 139 4.01 -12.32 10.49
CA THR A 139 5.01 -11.55 11.25
C THR A 139 4.71 -10.06 11.34
N HIS A 140 4.54 -9.37 10.20
CA HIS A 140 4.31 -7.91 10.17
C HIS A 140 3.02 -7.50 10.87
N PHE A 141 1.88 -8.07 10.47
CA PHE A 141 0.57 -7.67 11.00
C PHE A 141 0.39 -7.99 12.48
N PRO A 142 0.79 -9.18 12.99
CA PRO A 142 0.78 -9.44 14.42
C PRO A 142 1.61 -8.45 15.23
N ARG A 143 2.81 -8.10 14.74
CA ARG A 143 3.68 -7.11 15.39
C ARG A 143 3.11 -5.70 15.32
N LEU A 144 2.50 -5.32 14.20
CA LEU A 144 1.79 -4.04 14.09
C LEU A 144 0.63 -3.97 15.08
N LYS A 145 -0.21 -5.02 15.16
CA LYS A 145 -1.32 -5.07 16.13
C LYS A 145 -0.81 -4.97 17.57
N GLU A 146 0.26 -5.68 17.91
CA GLU A 146 0.91 -5.61 19.22
C GLU A 146 1.45 -4.20 19.52
N ALA A 147 2.19 -3.59 18.59
CA ALA A 147 2.83 -2.29 18.78
C ALA A 147 1.82 -1.13 18.79
N THR A 148 0.74 -1.23 18.01
CA THR A 148 -0.25 -0.16 17.84
C THR A 148 -1.48 -0.30 18.73
N GLY A 149 -1.77 -1.51 19.20
CA GLY A 149 -3.02 -1.86 19.88
C GLY A 149 -4.26 -1.85 18.97
N VAL A 150 -4.09 -1.70 17.66
CA VAL A 150 -5.22 -1.57 16.73
C VAL A 150 -5.67 -2.93 16.23
N ALA A 151 -6.98 -3.17 16.28
CA ALA A 151 -7.58 -4.40 15.81
C ALA A 151 -7.47 -4.54 14.28
N TYR A 152 -7.37 -5.76 13.78
CA TYR A 152 -7.28 -6.04 12.35
C TYR A 152 -8.49 -5.55 11.58
N ASP A 153 -9.69 -5.63 12.15
CA ASP A 153 -10.91 -5.09 11.55
C ASP A 153 -10.98 -3.56 11.51
N ARG A 154 -9.93 -2.89 11.99
CA ARG A 154 -9.70 -1.45 11.90
C ARG A 154 -8.43 -1.10 11.10
N MET A 155 -7.98 -2.03 10.26
CA MET A 155 -6.84 -1.83 9.36
C MET A 155 -7.28 -1.85 7.90
N LEU A 156 -6.80 -0.87 7.14
CA LEU A 156 -6.82 -0.86 5.68
C LEU A 156 -5.39 -1.05 5.16
N PHE A 157 -5.19 -2.00 4.26
CA PHE A 157 -3.88 -2.39 3.75
C PHE A 157 -3.82 -2.33 2.23
N PHE A 158 -2.78 -1.68 1.70
CA PHE A 158 -2.45 -1.65 0.28
C PHE A 158 -1.15 -2.40 0.05
N ASP A 159 -1.08 -3.28 -0.95
CA ASP A 159 0.15 -4.00 -1.32
C ASP A 159 0.24 -4.16 -2.85
N ASP A 160 1.42 -3.87 -3.40
CA ASP A 160 1.74 -3.97 -4.82
C ASP A 160 2.45 -5.28 -5.20
N CYS A 161 2.73 -6.15 -4.22
CA CYS A 161 3.50 -7.37 -4.40
C CYS A 161 3.02 -8.20 -5.60
N LEU A 162 3.94 -8.43 -6.53
CA LEU A 162 3.75 -9.29 -7.71
C LEU A 162 4.22 -10.73 -7.47
N TRP A 163 4.92 -10.97 -6.35
CA TRP A 163 5.55 -12.25 -6.02
C TRP A 163 4.64 -13.20 -5.24
N GLY A 164 3.45 -12.76 -4.82
CA GLY A 164 2.47 -13.57 -4.12
C GLY A 164 1.25 -12.77 -3.67
N ASP A 165 0.21 -13.48 -3.21
CA ASP A 165 -1.03 -12.84 -2.76
C ASP A 165 -0.96 -12.40 -1.29
N HIS A 166 -0.12 -11.40 -1.00
CA HIS A 166 0.00 -10.84 0.34
C HIS A 166 -1.34 -10.28 0.84
N CYS A 167 -2.10 -9.60 -0.03
CA CYS A 167 -3.42 -9.07 0.30
C CYS A 167 -4.40 -10.18 0.72
N GLY A 168 -4.47 -11.27 -0.02
CA GLY A 168 -5.33 -12.42 0.32
C GLY A 168 -4.88 -13.12 1.60
N MET A 169 -3.56 -13.35 1.77
CA MET A 169 -3.03 -13.98 2.99
C MET A 169 -3.34 -13.16 4.25
N VAL A 170 -3.15 -11.84 4.20
CA VAL A 170 -3.48 -10.92 5.30
C VAL A 170 -4.99 -10.92 5.55
N ALA A 171 -5.82 -10.75 4.52
CA ALA A 171 -7.27 -10.76 4.66
C ALA A 171 -7.82 -12.08 5.22
N GLN A 172 -7.16 -13.21 4.92
CA GLN A 172 -7.57 -14.52 5.41
C GLN A 172 -7.14 -14.75 6.86
N SER A 173 -5.90 -14.42 7.21
CA SER A 173 -5.25 -14.86 8.45
C SER A 173 -5.32 -13.82 9.57
N CYS A 174 -5.39 -12.53 9.22
CA CYS A 174 -5.44 -11.44 10.19
C CYS A 174 -6.92 -11.07 10.47
N ARG A 175 -7.59 -11.93 11.24
CA ARG A 175 -8.99 -11.77 11.63
C ARG A 175 -9.17 -11.65 13.14
N GLU A 176 -10.18 -10.89 13.52
CA GLU A 176 -10.70 -10.84 14.88
C GLU A 176 -11.69 -11.99 15.14
N ALA A 177 -12.01 -12.22 16.41
CA ALA A 177 -12.95 -13.26 16.82
C ALA A 177 -14.36 -13.10 16.22
N ASN A 178 -14.73 -11.88 15.83
CA ASN A 178 -16.00 -11.57 15.15
C ASN A 178 -15.99 -11.94 13.65
N GLY A 179 -14.90 -12.54 13.15
CA GLY A 179 -14.71 -12.93 11.76
C GLY A 179 -14.30 -11.80 10.81
N LYS A 180 -14.30 -10.54 11.27
CA LYS A 180 -13.80 -9.39 10.50
C LYS A 180 -12.28 -9.36 10.54
N GLY A 181 -11.65 -8.70 9.59
CA GLY A 181 -10.20 -8.61 9.52
C GLY A 181 -9.77 -7.41 8.68
N VAL A 182 -8.49 -7.40 8.34
CA VAL A 182 -7.88 -6.32 7.54
C VAL A 182 -8.58 -6.21 6.19
N VAL A 183 -8.99 -4.99 5.83
CA VAL A 183 -9.45 -4.69 4.47
C VAL A 183 -8.22 -4.53 3.59
N THR A 184 -8.10 -5.30 2.52
CA THR A 184 -6.92 -5.30 1.66
C THR A 184 -7.25 -4.85 0.24
N VAL A 185 -6.31 -4.13 -0.38
CA VAL A 185 -6.43 -3.62 -1.75
C VAL A 185 -5.12 -3.89 -2.48
N ARG A 186 -5.19 -4.70 -3.54
CA ARG A 186 -4.04 -4.92 -4.41
C ARG A 186 -3.77 -3.71 -5.30
N THR A 187 -2.49 -3.37 -5.44
CA THR A 187 -2.02 -2.21 -6.20
C THR A 187 -0.83 -2.57 -7.10
N PRO A 188 -0.97 -3.49 -8.07
CA PRO A 188 0.16 -4.05 -8.85
C PRO A 188 0.94 -3.02 -9.70
N SER A 189 0.41 -1.80 -9.83
CA SER A 189 1.05 -0.67 -10.52
C SER A 189 1.48 0.44 -9.56
N GLY A 190 1.54 0.15 -8.26
CA GLY A 190 1.63 1.16 -7.21
C GLY A 190 0.28 1.70 -6.77
N LEU A 191 0.27 2.41 -5.64
CA LEU A 191 -0.94 3.02 -5.09
C LEU A 191 -1.34 4.28 -5.89
N GLY A 192 -2.21 4.10 -6.87
CA GLY A 192 -2.86 5.20 -7.60
C GLY A 192 -4.04 5.79 -6.83
N GLU A 193 -4.55 6.92 -7.33
CA GLU A 193 -5.67 7.62 -6.68
C GLU A 193 -6.97 6.79 -6.67
N ARG A 194 -7.20 6.02 -7.75
CA ARG A 194 -8.37 5.13 -7.86
C ARG A 194 -8.30 4.00 -6.85
N GLU A 195 -7.14 3.39 -6.67
CA GLU A 195 -6.91 2.33 -5.70
C GLU A 195 -7.12 2.85 -4.27
N TRP A 196 -6.62 4.05 -3.98
CA TRP A 196 -6.84 4.74 -2.71
C TRP A 196 -8.33 4.94 -2.41
N GLU A 197 -9.06 5.54 -3.34
CA GLU A 197 -10.50 5.80 -3.20
C GLU A 197 -11.30 4.51 -3.07
N ARG A 198 -10.95 3.47 -3.85
CA ARG A 198 -11.53 2.13 -3.72
C ARG A 198 -11.31 1.55 -2.33
N GLY A 199 -10.10 1.68 -1.78
CA GLY A 199 -9.77 1.20 -0.43
C GLY A 199 -10.60 1.89 0.64
N LEU A 200 -10.75 3.21 0.58
CA LEU A 200 -11.60 3.94 1.50
C LEU A 200 -13.07 3.49 1.42
N LYS A 201 -13.60 3.30 0.19
CA LYS A 201 -14.96 2.78 0.00
C LYS A 201 -15.13 1.37 0.57
N MET A 202 -14.16 0.48 0.36
CA MET A 202 -14.19 -0.89 0.91
C MET A 202 -14.12 -0.90 2.44
N TYR A 203 -13.34 0.01 3.01
CA TYR A 203 -13.16 0.13 4.46
C TYR A 203 -14.43 0.63 5.17
N VAL A 204 -15.12 1.59 4.55
CA VAL A 204 -16.34 2.19 5.11
C VAL A 204 -17.57 1.29 4.94
N LYS A 205 -17.56 0.36 3.98
CA LYS A 205 -18.68 -0.57 3.80
C LYS A 205 -18.89 -1.37 5.10
N PRO A 206 -20.09 -1.28 5.73
CA PRO A 206 -20.40 -2.12 6.86
C PRO A 206 -20.23 -3.56 6.39
N ALA A 207 -19.35 -4.32 7.05
CA ALA A 207 -19.21 -5.75 6.79
C ALA A 207 -20.62 -6.33 6.78
N ALA A 208 -21.07 -6.76 5.59
CA ALA A 208 -22.41 -7.30 5.43
C ALA A 208 -22.58 -8.32 6.55
N LYS A 209 -23.62 -8.15 7.38
CA LYS A 209 -23.93 -9.17 8.40
C LYS A 209 -23.90 -10.49 7.66
N PRO A 210 -23.10 -11.48 8.08
CA PRO A 210 -23.17 -12.78 7.44
C PRO A 210 -24.63 -13.19 7.51
N THR A 211 -25.30 -13.22 6.36
CA THR A 211 -26.61 -13.82 6.25
C THR A 211 -26.32 -15.27 6.52
N ILE A 212 -26.45 -15.67 7.79
CA ILE A 212 -26.54 -17.08 8.14
C ILE A 212 -27.87 -17.47 7.52
N GLU A 213 -27.85 -17.81 6.24
CA GLU A 213 -28.84 -18.71 5.68
C GLU A 213 -28.71 -19.96 6.54
N ARG A 214 -29.54 -20.05 7.57
CA ARG A 214 -29.86 -21.31 8.21
C ARG A 214 -30.46 -22.15 7.09
N SER A 215 -29.63 -22.85 6.34
CA SER A 215 -30.05 -24.03 5.63
C SER A 215 -30.67 -24.91 6.70
N VAL A 216 -31.99 -24.97 6.69
CA VAL A 216 -32.75 -25.94 7.46
C VAL A 216 -32.26 -27.29 6.93
N GLN A 217 -31.29 -27.88 7.62
CA GLN A 217 -30.90 -29.26 7.37
C GLN A 217 -32.13 -30.10 7.70
N VAL A 218 -32.86 -30.47 6.66
CA VAL A 218 -33.82 -31.57 6.74
C VAL A 218 -32.98 -32.78 7.12
N ALA A 219 -33.15 -33.24 8.36
CA ALA A 219 -32.41 -34.38 8.88
C ALA A 219 -32.71 -35.61 8.00
N LEU A 220 -31.76 -35.98 7.15
CA LEU A 220 -31.77 -37.28 6.49
C LEU A 220 -31.26 -38.31 7.49
N PRO A 221 -32.05 -39.34 7.86
CA PRO A 221 -31.57 -40.39 8.74
C PRO A 221 -30.56 -41.28 8.02
N GLY A 222 -29.44 -41.58 8.69
CA GLY A 222 -28.56 -42.71 8.36
C GLY A 222 -27.26 -42.38 7.59
N ALA A 223 -26.52 -43.45 7.25
CA ALA A 223 -25.17 -43.45 6.68
C ALA A 223 -25.02 -42.66 5.35
N ALA A 224 -26.13 -42.37 4.66
CA ALA A 224 -26.14 -41.55 3.45
C ALA A 224 -25.68 -40.09 3.68
N ALA A 225 -25.95 -39.53 4.87
CA ALA A 225 -25.52 -38.17 5.22
C ALA A 225 -23.98 -38.05 5.38
N TRP A 226 -23.32 -39.14 5.81
CA TRP A 226 -21.86 -39.18 5.97
C TRP A 226 -21.13 -39.31 4.62
N MET A 227 -21.66 -40.08 3.67
CA MET A 227 -21.04 -40.17 2.34
C MET A 227 -21.17 -38.89 1.54
N LEU A 228 -22.34 -38.23 1.58
CA LEU A 228 -22.57 -37.00 0.82
C LEU A 228 -21.68 -35.85 1.31
N THR A 229 -21.53 -35.70 2.64
CA THR A 229 -20.67 -34.66 3.25
C THR A 229 -19.18 -34.87 2.96
N MET A 230 -18.69 -36.12 2.92
CA MET A 230 -17.30 -36.38 2.52
C MET A 230 -17.07 -36.12 1.02
N GLN A 231 -18.03 -36.45 0.16
CA GLN A 231 -17.91 -36.25 -1.28
C GLN A 231 -17.92 -34.75 -1.64
N GLU A 232 -18.79 -33.96 -1.00
CA GLU A 232 -18.84 -32.50 -1.17
C GLU A 232 -17.59 -31.80 -0.61
N ALA A 233 -17.09 -32.23 0.56
CA ALA A 233 -15.85 -31.69 1.13
C ALA A 233 -14.63 -31.98 0.23
N THR A 234 -14.58 -33.16 -0.38
CA THR A 234 -13.49 -33.55 -1.29
C THR A 234 -13.57 -32.79 -2.61
N ALA A 235 -14.78 -32.59 -3.16
CA ALA A 235 -14.99 -31.80 -4.37
C ALA A 235 -14.66 -30.32 -4.17
N ALA A 236 -15.06 -29.73 -3.03
CA ALA A 236 -14.73 -28.33 -2.71
C ALA A 236 -13.22 -28.12 -2.48
N ALA A 237 -12.53 -29.10 -1.88
CA ALA A 237 -11.08 -29.07 -1.73
C ALA A 237 -10.35 -29.24 -3.08
N ALA A 238 -10.87 -30.06 -3.99
CA ALA A 238 -10.33 -30.25 -5.33
C ALA A 238 -10.53 -29.01 -6.22
N ALA A 239 -11.71 -28.40 -6.18
CA ALA A 239 -12.02 -27.17 -6.93
C ALA A 239 -11.18 -25.96 -6.45
N ARG A 240 -10.93 -25.86 -5.13
CA ARG A 240 -10.04 -24.82 -4.57
C ARG A 240 -8.57 -24.99 -4.93
N ARG A 241 -8.15 -26.20 -5.34
CA ARG A 241 -6.76 -26.48 -5.72
C ARG A 241 -6.47 -26.16 -7.20
N GLN A 242 -7.51 -26.05 -8.03
CA GLN A 242 -7.38 -25.93 -9.48
C GLN A 242 -7.59 -24.52 -10.03
N TYR A 243 -8.08 -23.57 -9.23
CA TYR A 243 -8.30 -22.20 -9.69
C TYR A 243 -7.32 -21.22 -9.05
N PHE A 244 -6.11 -21.18 -9.61
CA PHE A 244 -5.22 -20.03 -9.48
C PHE A 244 -5.34 -19.24 -10.79
N PRO A 245 -6.00 -18.07 -10.80
CA PRO A 245 -6.00 -17.24 -11.98
C PRO A 245 -4.55 -16.89 -12.33
N THR A 246 -4.19 -17.15 -13.58
CA THR A 246 -2.92 -16.73 -14.17
C THR A 246 -2.91 -15.21 -14.32
N LEU A 247 -1.72 -14.60 -14.44
CA LEU A 247 -1.57 -13.14 -14.64
C LEU A 247 -2.35 -12.61 -15.85
N ASP A 248 -2.71 -13.47 -16.79
CA ASP A 248 -3.42 -13.14 -18.03
C ASP A 248 -4.95 -13.35 -17.93
N ASP A 249 -5.46 -13.92 -16.84
CA ASP A 249 -6.91 -14.07 -16.68
C ASP A 249 -7.55 -12.69 -16.46
N PRO A 250 -8.59 -12.33 -17.25
CA PRO A 250 -9.26 -11.06 -17.10
C PRO A 250 -9.87 -10.99 -15.69
N GLU A 251 -9.49 -9.96 -14.93
CA GLU A 251 -10.04 -9.72 -13.60
C GLU A 251 -11.58 -9.71 -13.70
N PRO A 252 -12.31 -10.52 -12.92
CA PRO A 252 -13.75 -10.55 -13.00
C PRO A 252 -14.30 -9.15 -12.77
N ALA A 253 -15.28 -8.75 -13.60
CA ALA A 253 -15.89 -7.43 -13.50
C ALA A 253 -16.34 -7.18 -12.05
N PRO A 254 -15.96 -6.04 -11.44
CA PRO A 254 -16.34 -5.77 -10.08
C PRO A 254 -17.87 -5.74 -9.97
N PRO A 255 -18.45 -6.23 -8.86
CA PRO A 255 -19.90 -6.16 -8.67
C PRO A 255 -20.37 -4.71 -8.74
N PRO A 256 -21.62 -4.45 -9.20
CA PRO A 256 -22.17 -3.10 -9.26
C PRO A 256 -22.03 -2.41 -7.89
N GLN A 257 -21.37 -1.26 -7.89
CA GLN A 257 -21.06 -0.53 -6.66
C GLN A 257 -22.20 0.46 -6.37
N GLU A 258 -22.78 0.40 -5.18
CA GLU A 258 -23.58 1.51 -4.65
C GLU A 258 -22.66 2.74 -4.48
N ASP A 259 -23.11 3.89 -5.01
CA ASP A 259 -22.40 5.16 -4.92
C ASP A 259 -22.46 5.71 -3.48
N VAL A 260 -21.43 5.37 -2.69
CA VAL A 260 -21.18 6.03 -1.41
C VAL A 260 -20.52 7.38 -1.69
N SER A 261 -21.09 8.47 -1.17
CA SER A 261 -20.55 9.81 -1.40
C SER A 261 -19.20 9.99 -0.67
N PRO A 262 -18.28 10.83 -1.18
CA PRO A 262 -17.03 11.13 -0.48
C PRO A 262 -17.24 11.65 0.95
N GLU A 263 -18.31 12.42 1.19
CA GLU A 263 -18.66 12.95 2.51
C GLU A 263 -19.03 11.83 3.50
N GLN A 264 -19.78 10.81 3.05
CA GLN A 264 -20.12 9.65 3.87
C GLN A 264 -18.87 8.84 4.26
N VAL A 265 -17.91 8.73 3.33
CA VAL A 265 -16.62 8.09 3.57
C VAL A 265 -15.85 8.83 4.66
N LEU A 266 -15.73 10.16 4.54
CA LEU A 266 -15.03 11.01 5.51
C LEU A 266 -15.72 10.99 6.89
N ALA A 267 -17.05 11.08 6.93
CA ALA A 267 -17.81 11.05 8.18
C ALA A 267 -17.61 9.72 8.93
N THR A 268 -17.53 8.60 8.21
CA THR A 268 -17.29 7.29 8.82
C THR A 268 -15.85 7.14 9.31
N ILE A 269 -14.88 7.65 8.55
CA ILE A 269 -13.46 7.62 8.94
C ILE A 269 -13.24 8.43 10.22
N GLY A 270 -13.87 9.60 10.35
CA GLY A 270 -13.66 10.49 11.50
C GLY A 270 -14.21 9.99 12.84
N MET A 271 -15.05 8.95 12.86
CA MET A 271 -15.68 8.44 14.09
C MET A 271 -14.96 7.26 14.73
N LEU A 272 -13.94 6.68 14.08
CA LEU A 272 -13.26 5.49 14.58
C LEU A 272 -11.74 5.72 14.64
N PRO A 273 -11.04 5.31 15.72
CA PRO A 273 -9.58 5.26 15.69
C PRO A 273 -9.18 4.18 14.68
N ASN A 274 -8.67 4.62 13.53
CA ASN A 274 -8.42 3.79 12.36
C ASN A 274 -6.93 3.76 12.05
N VAL A 275 -6.39 2.61 11.63
CA VAL A 275 -5.03 2.54 11.10
C VAL A 275 -5.08 2.22 9.62
N ILE A 276 -4.39 3.02 8.83
CA ILE A 276 -4.08 2.66 7.45
C ILE A 276 -2.64 2.20 7.40
N VAL A 277 -2.47 0.93 7.08
CA VAL A 277 -1.17 0.31 6.88
C VAL A 277 -0.82 0.48 5.40
N PHE A 278 0.14 1.34 5.11
CA PHE A 278 0.69 1.45 3.76
C PHE A 278 1.77 0.39 3.56
N PHE A 279 1.76 -0.28 2.42
CA PHE A 279 3.00 -0.82 1.87
C PHE A 279 3.65 0.28 1.04
N LEU A 280 4.76 0.79 1.56
CA LEU A 280 5.80 1.46 0.78
C LEU A 280 6.98 0.52 0.85
N VAL A 281 7.80 0.41 -0.20
CA VAL A 281 9.05 -0.38 -0.30
C VAL A 281 8.86 -1.71 -1.06
N ALA A 282 8.49 -1.59 -2.34
CA ALA A 282 9.02 -2.37 -3.47
C ALA A 282 8.64 -1.68 -4.79
N GLY A 283 7.36 -1.42 -5.05
CA GLY A 283 6.92 -0.85 -6.32
C GLY A 283 6.67 0.66 -6.32
N ALA A 284 7.21 1.45 -5.37
CA ALA A 284 7.09 2.92 -5.34
C ALA A 284 7.69 3.64 -6.57
N ILE A 285 8.26 2.89 -7.52
CA ILE A 285 8.89 3.39 -8.74
C ILE A 285 8.09 2.85 -9.93
N ARG A 286 7.04 3.59 -10.31
CA ARG A 286 6.40 3.40 -11.62
C ARG A 286 5.87 4.74 -12.08
N GLU A 287 6.68 5.48 -12.85
CA GLU A 287 6.13 6.55 -13.68
C GLU A 287 5.84 5.97 -15.06
N TRP A 288 4.55 5.87 -15.38
CA TRP A 288 4.08 5.47 -16.70
C TRP A 288 4.30 6.63 -17.66
N ILE A 289 5.31 6.53 -18.53
CA ILE A 289 5.38 7.34 -19.75
C ILE A 289 4.24 6.85 -20.65
N GLY A 290 3.14 7.59 -20.64
CA GLY A 290 2.07 7.41 -21.61
C GLY A 290 2.66 7.48 -23.01
N SER A 291 2.46 6.40 -23.75
CA SER A 291 2.63 6.27 -25.19
C SER A 291 1.73 7.28 -25.92
N GLY A 292 2.17 8.53 -25.96
CA GLY A 292 1.79 9.47 -27.01
C GLY A 292 2.51 9.06 -28.28
N GLY A 293 1.96 8.06 -28.99
CA GLY A 293 2.36 7.73 -30.35
C GLY A 293 2.09 8.90 -31.30
N GLY A 294 3.00 9.87 -31.31
CA GLY A 294 3.12 10.89 -32.34
C GLY A 294 3.92 10.32 -33.49
N PHE A 295 3.21 9.81 -34.49
CA PHE A 295 3.72 9.44 -35.80
C PHE A 295 4.39 10.66 -36.45
N PHE A 296 5.72 10.79 -36.38
CA PHE A 296 6.45 11.67 -37.28
C PHE A 296 6.91 10.83 -38.48
N ARG A 297 6.16 10.95 -39.57
CA ARG A 297 6.70 10.70 -40.91
C ARG A 297 7.77 11.77 -41.16
N ASN A 298 9.01 11.35 -41.40
CA ASN A 298 9.92 12.14 -42.20
C ASN A 298 9.42 12.07 -43.64
N GLU A 299 8.75 13.13 -44.08
CA GLU A 299 8.73 13.53 -45.48
C GLU A 299 9.66 14.75 -45.59
N ASP A 300 10.65 14.62 -46.47
CA ASP A 300 11.42 15.67 -47.14
C ASP A 300 12.38 16.56 -46.34
N THR A 301 13.67 16.16 -46.30
CA THR A 301 14.81 16.88 -46.92
C THR A 301 16.13 16.12 -46.75
#